data_AF-A0A359EZZ4-F1
#
_entry.id   AF-A0A359EZZ4-F1
#
_cell.length_a   1.000
_cell.length_b   1.000
_cell.length_c   1.000
_cell.angle_alpha   90.00
_cell.angle_beta   90.00
_cell.angle_gamma   90.00
#
_symmetry.space_group_name_H-M   'P 1'
#
loop_
_entity.id
_entity.type
_entity.pdbx_description
1 polymer ?
#
loop_
_entity_poly.entity_id
_entity_poly.type
_entity_poly.pdbx_seq_one_letter_code
_entity_poly.pdbx_strand_id
1 'polypeptide(L)'
;MPGLIDAHCHLTFGEPQSNDELFAHRPQSTTMLLAAFNVQKLLLAGVTGVLDPDCVFDLGPALRDGVEAGLVEGPRISAGLNALLTAAGGTAGRMIPDSGVAGYAQVVRDRDEMVRITRQQIKYGADWIKIHVTG
;
A
#
# COMPACT_ATOMS: atom_id res chain seq x y z
N MET A 1 -3.24 20.72 20.27
CA MET A 1 -2.25 20.78 19.17
C MET A 1 -2.95 20.38 17.87
N PRO A 2 -2.43 20.73 16.68
CA PRO A 2 -2.86 20.09 15.44
C PRO A 2 -2.65 18.57 15.51
N GLY A 3 -3.44 17.79 14.78
CA GLY A 3 -3.26 16.34 14.72
C GLY A 3 -1.96 15.95 14.01
N LEU A 4 -1.39 14.81 14.39
CA LEU A 4 -0.16 14.29 13.79
C LEU A 4 -0.41 13.81 12.35
N ILE A 5 0.65 13.81 11.55
CA ILE A 5 0.65 13.26 10.19
C ILE A 5 1.75 12.20 10.14
N ASP A 6 1.38 10.98 9.75
CA ASP A 6 2.34 9.93 9.44
C ASP A 6 2.61 9.93 7.93
N ALA A 7 3.87 10.13 7.57
CA ALA A 7 4.32 10.24 6.19
C ALA A 7 4.76 8.89 5.58
N HIS A 8 4.66 7.76 6.29
CA HIS A 8 4.90 6.43 5.71
C HIS A 8 4.27 5.34 6.60
N CYS A 9 3.05 4.92 6.28
CA CYS A 9 2.35 3.88 7.05
C CYS A 9 1.64 2.88 6.13
N HIS A 10 1.96 1.59 6.25
CA HIS A 10 1.32 0.55 5.43
C HIS A 10 0.05 0.02 6.09
N LEU A 11 -1.12 0.50 5.65
CA LEU A 11 -2.39 0.17 6.29
C LEU A 11 -2.82 -1.29 6.05
N THR A 12 -2.43 -1.85 4.91
CA THR A 12 -2.86 -3.18 4.48
C THR A 12 -1.92 -4.30 4.90
N PHE A 13 -0.77 -3.99 5.50
CA PHE A 13 0.21 -5.00 5.87
C PHE A 13 -0.17 -5.71 7.18
N GLY A 14 -0.96 -5.06 8.04
CA GLY A 14 -1.17 -5.56 9.39
C GLY A 14 0.14 -5.51 10.17
N GLU A 15 0.59 -6.65 10.69
CA GLU A 15 1.83 -6.77 11.47
C GLU A 15 2.52 -8.12 11.14
N PRO A 16 2.92 -8.35 9.87
CA PRO A 16 3.41 -9.64 9.44
C PRO A 16 4.82 -9.89 10.01
N GLN A 17 5.12 -11.14 10.37
CA GLN A 17 6.43 -11.55 10.88
C GLN A 17 7.43 -11.84 9.75
N SER A 18 6.96 -11.93 8.49
CA SER A 18 7.80 -12.16 7.32
C SER A 18 7.14 -11.66 6.03
N ASN A 19 7.93 -11.50 4.96
CA ASN A 19 7.38 -11.21 3.63
C ASN A 19 6.53 -12.37 3.09
N ASP A 20 6.85 -13.62 3.43
CA ASP A 20 6.05 -14.77 3.05
C ASP A 20 4.62 -14.63 3.61
N GLU A 21 4.52 -14.34 4.91
CA GLU A 21 3.24 -14.08 5.57
C GLU A 21 2.48 -12.92 4.91
N LEU A 22 3.18 -11.81 4.64
CA LEU A 22 2.59 -10.64 3.99
C LEU A 22 2.06 -10.96 2.58
N PHE A 23 2.75 -11.82 1.82
CA PHE A 23 2.46 -12.04 0.40
C PHE A 23 1.44 -13.15 0.16
N ALA A 24 1.42 -14.18 1.01
CA ALA A 24 0.73 -15.44 0.67
C ALA A 24 -0.28 -15.95 1.71
N HIS A 25 -0.26 -15.46 2.96
CA HIS A 25 -0.97 -16.15 4.05
C HIS A 25 -2.33 -15.54 4.40
N ARG A 26 -2.75 -14.46 3.72
CA ARG A 26 -4.05 -13.83 3.97
C ARG A 26 -4.78 -13.52 2.65
N PRO A 27 -6.07 -13.89 2.54
CA PRO A 27 -6.87 -13.49 1.40
C PRO A 27 -7.15 -11.98 1.45
N GLN A 28 -7.52 -11.42 0.29
CA GLN A 28 -7.85 -10.01 0.13
C GLN A 28 -8.93 -9.52 1.11
N SER A 29 -9.98 -10.31 1.33
CA SER A 29 -11.08 -9.94 2.23
C SER A 29 -10.64 -9.79 3.68
N THR A 30 -9.88 -10.75 4.21
CA THR A 30 -9.30 -10.68 5.55
C THR A 30 -8.35 -9.49 5.69
N THR A 31 -7.58 -9.20 4.64
CA THR A 31 -6.66 -8.06 4.61
C THR A 31 -7.39 -6.72 4.72
N MET A 32 -8.50 -6.55 4.00
CA MET A 32 -9.31 -5.33 4.11
C MET A 32 -9.94 -5.18 5.51
N LEU A 33 -10.47 -6.25 6.09
CA LEU A 33 -11.02 -6.23 7.45
C LEU A 33 -9.96 -5.84 8.48
N LEU A 34 -8.74 -6.38 8.36
CA LEU A 34 -7.62 -6.04 9.23
C LEU A 34 -7.19 -4.57 9.07
N ALA A 35 -7.13 -4.07 7.83
CA ALA A 35 -6.78 -2.68 7.55
C ALA A 35 -7.83 -1.71 8.15
N ALA A 36 -9.11 -2.00 7.95
CA ALA A 36 -10.22 -1.22 8.53
C ALA A 36 -10.25 -1.25 10.07
N PHE A 37 -9.80 -2.35 10.67
CA PHE A 37 -9.63 -2.44 12.13
C PHE A 37 -8.43 -1.63 12.62
N ASN A 38 -7.27 -1.75 11.95
CA ASN A 38 -6.03 -1.13 12.40
C ASN A 38 -5.98 0.38 12.16
N VAL A 39 -6.64 0.89 11.11
CA VAL A 39 -6.60 2.32 10.78
C VAL A 39 -7.19 3.20 11.90
N GLN A 40 -8.14 2.67 12.69
CA GLN A 40 -8.70 3.34 13.87
C GLN A 40 -7.66 3.57 14.97
N LYS A 41 -6.67 2.67 15.09
CA LYS A 41 -5.59 2.80 16.08
C LYS A 41 -4.73 4.04 15.84
N LEU A 42 -4.58 4.46 14.58
CA LEU A 42 -3.84 5.67 14.22
C LEU A 42 -4.51 6.93 14.78
N LEU A 43 -5.84 7.04 14.64
CA LEU A 43 -6.61 8.14 15.23
C LEU A 43 -6.47 8.18 16.75
N LEU A 44 -6.59 7.02 17.41
CA LEU A 44 -6.44 6.91 18.86
C LEU A 44 -5.02 7.30 19.34
N ALA A 45 -4.01 7.14 18.48
CA ALA A 45 -2.65 7.60 18.71
C ALA A 45 -2.43 9.09 18.40
N GLY A 46 -3.46 9.81 17.93
CA GLY A 46 -3.40 11.24 17.60
C GLY A 46 -2.98 11.54 16.15
N VAL A 47 -2.84 10.51 15.30
CA VAL A 47 -2.58 10.68 13.86
C VAL A 47 -3.89 10.97 13.14
N THR A 48 -3.97 12.10 12.47
CA THR A 48 -5.19 12.57 11.76
C THR A 48 -5.03 12.65 10.25
N GLY A 49 -3.81 12.44 9.75
CA GLY A 49 -3.48 12.29 8.34
C GLY A 49 -2.44 11.21 8.15
N VAL A 50 -2.58 10.38 7.11
CA VAL A 50 -1.65 9.29 6.83
C VAL A 50 -1.33 9.18 5.35
N LEU A 51 -0.10 8.79 5.10
CA LEU A 51 0.51 8.53 3.84
C LEU A 51 0.67 7.00 3.70
N ASP A 52 -0.23 6.31 2.95
CA ASP A 52 -0.11 4.88 2.65
C ASP A 52 0.65 4.64 1.34
N PRO A 53 1.98 4.48 1.37
CA PRO A 53 2.82 4.54 0.18
C PRO A 53 2.49 3.43 -0.82
N ASP A 54 2.12 2.26 -0.31
CA ASP A 54 1.79 1.10 -1.12
C ASP A 54 0.97 0.08 -0.33
N CYS A 55 0.12 -0.63 -1.07
CA CYS A 55 -0.81 -1.59 -0.51
C CYS A 55 -0.74 -2.95 -1.23
N VAL A 56 -1.26 -3.98 -0.57
CA VAL A 56 -1.55 -5.27 -1.22
C VAL A 56 -2.98 -5.29 -1.77
N PHE A 57 -3.19 -6.03 -2.86
CA PHE A 57 -4.51 -6.26 -3.51
C PHE A 57 -5.28 -5.00 -3.94
N ASP A 58 -4.57 -3.92 -4.26
CA ASP A 58 -5.16 -2.63 -4.67
C ASP A 58 -6.17 -2.03 -3.66
N LEU A 59 -6.01 -2.34 -2.37
CA LEU A 59 -6.98 -1.99 -1.32
C LEU A 59 -6.87 -0.55 -0.78
N GLY A 60 -5.73 0.12 -0.97
CA GLY A 60 -5.44 1.45 -0.41
C GLY A 60 -6.53 2.48 -0.73
N PRO A 61 -6.80 2.76 -2.03
CA PRO A 61 -7.86 3.70 -2.42
C PRO A 61 -9.25 3.31 -1.89
N ALA A 62 -9.58 2.01 -1.87
CA ALA A 62 -10.87 1.55 -1.34
C ALA A 62 -11.01 1.81 0.17
N LEU A 63 -9.94 1.68 0.95
CA LEU A 63 -9.94 2.03 2.37
C LEU A 63 -10.05 3.55 2.58
N ARG A 64 -9.31 4.35 1.81
CA ARG A 64 -9.45 5.82 1.80
C ARG A 64 -10.89 6.23 1.56
N ASP A 65 -11.47 5.76 0.46
CA ASP A 65 -12.84 6.14 0.06
C ASP A 65 -13.86 5.68 1.10
N GLY A 66 -13.65 4.51 1.73
CA GLY A 66 -14.47 4.02 2.83
C GLY A 66 -14.39 4.92 4.08
N VAL A 67 -13.22 5.46 4.40
CA VAL A 67 -13.06 6.42 5.49
C VAL A 67 -13.70 7.77 5.14
N GLU A 68 -13.50 8.27 3.92
CA GLU A 68 -14.13 9.52 3.47
C GLU A 68 -15.66 9.45 3.45
N ALA A 69 -16.22 8.28 3.10
CA ALA A 69 -17.65 8.02 3.14
C ALA A 69 -18.19 7.77 4.56
N GLY A 70 -17.34 7.70 5.58
CA GLY A 70 -17.72 7.43 6.97
C GLY A 70 -18.12 5.97 7.24
N LEU A 71 -17.75 5.02 6.37
CA LEU A 71 -17.99 3.59 6.56
C LEU A 71 -17.03 2.98 7.59
N VAL A 72 -15.81 3.53 7.67
CA VAL A 72 -14.76 3.14 8.62
C VAL A 72 -14.25 4.41 9.29
N GLU A 73 -14.11 4.41 10.62
CA GLU A 73 -13.48 5.52 11.32
C GLU A 73 -11.97 5.49 11.08
N GLY A 74 -11.39 6.61 10.64
CA GLY A 74 -9.97 6.68 10.29
C GLY A 74 -9.46 8.11 10.05
N PRO A 75 -8.14 8.31 9.97
CA PRO A 75 -7.55 9.59 9.60
C PRO A 75 -7.81 9.89 8.11
N ARG A 76 -7.50 11.09 7.65
CA ARG A 76 -7.46 11.37 6.21
C ARG A 76 -6.32 10.55 5.59
N ILE A 77 -6.61 9.81 4.53
CA ILE A 77 -5.65 8.91 3.88
C ILE A 77 -5.29 9.48 2.51
N SER A 78 -3.99 9.56 2.21
CA SER A 78 -3.51 9.57 0.83
C SER A 78 -2.99 8.16 0.52
N ALA A 79 -3.49 7.54 -0.55
CA ALA A 79 -3.31 6.12 -0.81
C ALA A 79 -2.53 5.83 -2.09
N GLY A 80 -1.59 4.91 -1.98
CA GLY A 80 -0.91 4.27 -3.10
C GLY A 80 -1.52 2.93 -3.47
N LEU A 81 -0.96 2.36 -4.53
CA LEU A 81 -1.19 0.98 -4.94
C LEU A 81 0.14 0.24 -4.85
N ASN A 82 0.44 -0.71 -5.74
CA ASN A 82 1.71 -1.41 -5.66
C ASN A 82 2.94 -0.48 -5.81
N ALA A 83 4.00 -0.73 -5.05
CA ALA A 83 5.28 -0.07 -5.26
C ALA A 83 5.92 -0.56 -6.57
N LEU A 84 6.48 0.37 -7.36
CA LEU A 84 7.23 0.03 -8.58
C LEU A 84 8.67 -0.31 -8.24
N LEU A 85 9.16 -1.43 -8.74
CA LEU A 85 10.56 -1.82 -8.59
C LEU A 85 11.05 -2.68 -9.77
N THR A 86 12.36 -2.70 -9.96
CA THR A 86 13.01 -3.65 -10.86
C THR A 86 13.16 -5.02 -10.18
N ALA A 87 13.14 -6.11 -10.95
CA ALA A 87 13.42 -7.45 -10.41
C ALA A 87 14.86 -7.60 -9.89
N ALA A 88 15.78 -6.77 -10.42
CA ALA A 88 17.14 -6.67 -9.92
C ALA A 88 17.18 -5.72 -8.71
N GLY A 89 17.41 -6.27 -7.52
CA GLY A 89 17.62 -5.48 -6.31
C GLY A 89 16.34 -4.82 -5.80
N GLY A 90 15.64 -5.53 -4.93
CA GLY A 90 14.46 -5.04 -4.23
C GLY A 90 14.35 -5.66 -2.84
N THR A 91 13.52 -5.07 -2.00
CA THR A 91 13.12 -5.65 -0.72
C THR A 91 12.50 -7.04 -0.96
N ALA A 92 12.64 -7.98 -0.02
CA ALA A 92 12.17 -9.37 -0.11
C ALA A 92 12.96 -10.32 -1.05
N GLY A 93 14.02 -9.86 -1.73
CA GLY A 93 14.97 -10.73 -2.43
C GLY A 93 14.32 -11.64 -3.48
N ARG A 94 14.63 -12.94 -3.44
CA ARG A 94 14.13 -13.93 -4.42
C ARG A 94 12.62 -14.19 -4.36
N MET A 95 11.89 -13.64 -3.38
CA MET A 95 10.43 -13.71 -3.36
C MET A 95 9.80 -12.77 -4.41
N ILE A 96 10.52 -11.73 -4.85
CA ILE A 96 10.07 -10.89 -5.95
C ILE A 96 10.31 -11.64 -7.27
N PRO A 97 9.27 -11.88 -8.09
CA PRO A 97 9.41 -12.57 -9.36
C PRO A 97 10.09 -11.67 -10.41
N ASP A 98 10.48 -12.25 -11.54
CA ASP A 98 11.06 -11.49 -12.66
C ASP A 98 10.03 -10.58 -13.36
N SER A 99 8.73 -10.81 -13.13
CA SER A 99 7.64 -10.01 -13.71
C SER A 99 6.35 -10.16 -12.91
N GLY A 100 5.44 -9.20 -13.06
CA GLY A 100 4.11 -9.24 -12.44
C GLY A 100 4.07 -8.60 -11.05
N VAL A 101 3.13 -9.08 -10.23
CA VAL A 101 2.87 -8.56 -8.87
C VAL A 101 3.21 -9.62 -7.83
N ALA A 102 3.85 -9.22 -6.74
CA ALA A 102 4.04 -10.05 -5.55
C ALA A 102 3.83 -9.19 -4.29
N GLY A 103 2.78 -9.49 -3.52
CA GLY A 103 2.39 -8.68 -2.37
C GLY A 103 2.15 -7.22 -2.77
N TYR A 104 2.99 -6.32 -2.25
CA TYR A 104 2.94 -4.89 -2.57
C TYR A 104 3.78 -4.51 -3.79
N ALA A 105 4.64 -5.40 -4.29
CA ALA A 105 5.57 -5.11 -5.37
C ALA A 105 4.92 -5.30 -6.75
N GLN A 106 5.08 -4.32 -7.62
CA GLN A 106 4.80 -4.40 -9.05
C GLN A 106 6.12 -4.27 -9.81
N VAL A 107 6.54 -5.36 -10.44
CA VAL A 107 7.79 -5.41 -11.17
C VAL A 107 7.64 -4.69 -12.50
N VAL A 108 8.58 -3.80 -12.79
CA VAL A 108 8.66 -2.99 -14.02
C VAL A 108 10.09 -3.04 -14.56
N ARG A 109 10.25 -3.15 -15.89
CA ARG A 109 11.55 -3.42 -16.53
C ARG A 109 12.15 -2.22 -17.26
N ASP A 110 11.30 -1.31 -17.71
CA ASP A 110 11.71 -0.16 -18.50
C ASP A 110 10.81 1.05 -18.22
N ARG A 111 11.18 2.19 -18.80
CA ARG A 111 10.47 3.45 -18.67
C ARG A 111 9.04 3.39 -19.16
N ASP A 112 8.78 2.69 -20.26
CA ASP A 112 7.45 2.69 -20.88
C ASP A 112 6.49 1.83 -20.04
N GLU A 113 6.98 0.73 -19.48
CA GLU A 113 6.28 -0.07 -18.49
C GLU A 113 6.01 0.73 -17.20
N MET A 114 7.00 1.47 -16.67
CA MET A 114 6.79 2.38 -15.54
C MET A 114 5.67 3.39 -15.82
N VAL A 115 5.71 4.08 -16.96
CA VAL A 115 4.68 5.06 -17.35
C VAL A 115 3.30 4.40 -17.49
N ARG A 116 3.23 3.22 -18.10
CA ARG A 116 1.98 2.47 -18.27
C ARG A 116 1.37 2.09 -16.92
N ILE A 117 2.17 1.53 -16.02
CA ILE A 117 1.70 1.12 -14.69
C ILE A 117 1.35 2.34 -13.84
N THR A 118 2.12 3.43 -13.89
CA THR A 118 1.75 4.68 -13.20
C THR A 118 0.37 5.17 -13.65
N ARG A 119 0.10 5.22 -14.95
CA ARG A 119 -1.22 5.61 -15.48
C ARG A 119 -2.32 4.64 -15.07
N GLN A 120 -2.00 3.35 -15.00
CA GLN A 120 -2.92 2.34 -14.50
C GLN A 120 -3.25 2.61 -13.02
N GLN A 121 -2.28 2.84 -12.16
CA GLN A 121 -2.51 3.12 -10.75
C GLN A 121 -3.30 4.42 -10.53
N ILE A 122 -3.02 5.47 -11.31
CA ILE A 122 -3.83 6.70 -11.31
C ILE A 122 -5.29 6.39 -11.68
N LYS A 123 -5.52 5.55 -12.70
CA LYS A 123 -6.88 5.12 -13.08
C LYS A 123 -7.60 4.37 -11.94
N TYR A 124 -6.86 3.60 -11.13
CA TYR A 124 -7.39 2.88 -9.98
C TYR A 124 -7.43 3.72 -8.69
N GLY A 125 -7.18 5.02 -8.79
CA GLY A 125 -7.43 5.98 -7.71
C GLY A 125 -6.24 6.22 -6.78
N ALA A 126 -5.02 5.85 -7.17
CA ALA A 126 -3.83 6.21 -6.39
C ALA A 126 -3.61 7.74 -6.38
N ASP A 127 -3.30 8.28 -5.20
CA ASP A 127 -2.95 9.70 -5.00
C ASP A 127 -1.48 9.98 -5.34
N TRP A 128 -0.65 8.93 -5.38
CA TRP A 128 0.78 9.00 -5.70
C TRP A 128 1.30 7.71 -6.31
N ILE A 129 2.61 7.67 -6.53
CA ILE A 129 3.33 6.49 -7.00
C ILE A 129 4.55 6.29 -6.12
N LYS A 130 4.68 5.09 -5.53
CA LYS A 130 5.87 4.66 -4.80
C LYS A 130 6.82 3.92 -5.74
N ILE A 131 8.10 4.25 -5.66
CA ILE A 131 9.17 3.58 -6.42
C ILE A 131 10.28 3.17 -5.45
N HIS A 132 10.77 1.95 -5.56
CA HIS A 132 12.02 1.55 -4.91
C HIS A 132 13.17 1.82 -5.89
N VAL A 133 14.03 2.77 -5.52
CA VAL A 133 15.15 3.23 -6.37
C VAL A 133 16.49 2.57 -5.98
N THR A 134 16.48 1.69 -4.99
CA THR A 134 17.64 0.95 -4.47
C THR A 134 17.29 -0.51 -4.23
N GLY A 135 18.32 -1.36 -4.22
CA GLY A 135 18.26 -2.77 -3.84
C GLY A 135 19.47 -3.17 -3.02
#